data_AF-A0AAU3G3H6-F1
#
_entry.id   AF-A0AAU3G3H6-F1
#
_cell.length_a   1.000
_cell.length_b   1.000
_cell.length_c   1.000
_cell.angle_alpha   90.00
_cell.angle_beta   90.00
_cell.angle_gamma   90.00
#
_symmetry.space_group_name_H-M   'P 1'
#
loop_
_entity.id
_entity.type
_entity.pdbx_description
1 polymer ?
#
loop_
_entity_poly.entity_id
_entity_poly.type
_entity_poly.pdbx_seq_one_letter_code
_entity_poly.pdbx_strand_id
1 'polypeptide(L)'
;MKVYLLWHIHHFNADEDGNVQHFEEDGSPIAHLDEEDDFKILGVYSREDLAQARIERARTLPGFKNEPDCFVVDEYDLDDDLWTSGYATVPTEHSQL
;
A
#
# COMPACT_ATOMS: atom_id res chain seq x y z
N MET A 1 -8.71 -3.56 21.04
CA MET A 1 -9.60 -2.62 20.31
C MET A 1 -9.14 -2.63 18.87
N LYS A 2 -10.03 -2.58 17.87
CA LYS A 2 -9.60 -2.56 16.46
C LYS A 2 -9.24 -1.15 15.99
N VAL A 3 -8.26 -1.07 15.10
CA VAL A 3 -7.92 0.12 14.31
C VAL A 3 -7.83 -0.25 12.83
N TYR A 4 -7.99 0.75 11.98
CA TYR A 4 -8.09 0.62 10.53
C TYR A 4 -7.03 1.52 9.89
N LEU A 5 -6.03 0.91 9.25
CA LEU A 5 -4.95 1.60 8.55
C LEU A 5 -5.39 1.85 7.12
N LEU A 6 -5.50 3.12 6.73
CA LEU A 6 -5.74 3.50 5.35
C LEU A 6 -4.41 3.85 4.67
N TRP A 7 -4.16 3.19 3.55
CA TRP A 7 -3.00 3.45 2.70
C TRP A 7 -3.41 3.53 1.22
N HIS A 8 -2.56 4.18 0.43
CA HIS A 8 -2.67 4.28 -1.03
C HIS A 8 -1.40 3.73 -1.65
N ILE A 9 -1.58 2.91 -2.69
CA ILE A 9 -0.51 2.33 -3.50
C ILE A 9 -0.38 3.16 -4.75
N HIS A 10 0.78 3.79 -4.95
CA HIS A 10 1.11 4.45 -6.20
C HIS A 10 1.95 3.51 -7.05
N HIS A 11 1.38 3.03 -8.16
CA HIS A 11 2.05 2.11 -9.07
C HIS A 11 2.91 2.89 -10.05
N PHE A 12 4.22 2.64 -10.07
CA PHE A 12 5.12 3.28 -11.04
C PHE A 12 5.32 2.46 -12.32
N ASN A 13 5.00 1.17 -12.27
CA ASN A 13 5.17 0.28 -13.41
C ASN A 13 4.16 0.55 -14.51
N ALA A 14 4.68 1.15 -15.58
CA ALA A 14 4.02 1.21 -16.87
C ALA A 14 4.37 -0.05 -17.68
N ASP A 15 3.39 -0.61 -18.40
CA ASP A 15 3.63 -1.62 -19.44
C ASP A 15 4.48 -1.05 -20.60
N GLU A 16 4.83 -1.89 -21.58
CA GLU A 16 5.65 -1.48 -22.74
C GLU A 16 5.06 -0.28 -23.52
N ASP A 17 3.76 -0.01 -23.36
CA ASP A 17 3.03 1.08 -24.00
C ASP A 17 2.88 2.32 -23.10
N GLY A 18 3.42 2.30 -21.88
CA GLY A 18 3.35 3.43 -20.95
C GLY A 18 2.10 3.43 -20.05
N ASN A 19 1.30 2.36 -20.04
CA ASN A 19 0.10 2.28 -19.21
C ASN A 19 0.41 1.68 -17.85
N VAL A 20 0.02 2.39 -16.79
CA VAL A 20 0.12 1.86 -15.43
C VAL A 20 -0.96 0.81 -15.23
N GLN A 21 -0.57 -0.43 -14.97
CA GLN A 21 -1.52 -1.51 -14.67
C GLN A 21 -1.85 -1.48 -13.17
N HIS A 22 -3.14 -1.39 -12.86
CA HIS A 22 -3.64 -1.28 -11.49
C HIS A 22 -4.32 -2.57 -10.99
N PHE A 23 -4.68 -3.47 -11.91
CA PHE A 23 -5.43 -4.68 -11.63
C PHE A 23 -4.92 -5.85 -12.46
N GLU A 24 -4.86 -7.02 -11.83
CA GLU A 24 -4.67 -8.30 -12.49
C GLU A 24 -5.86 -8.60 -13.41
N GLU A 25 -5.70 -9.57 -14.31
CA GLU A 25 -6.75 -9.99 -15.24
C GLU A 25 -8.04 -10.48 -14.53
N ASP A 26 -7.91 -10.95 -13.28
CA ASP A 26 -9.04 -11.37 -12.45
C ASP A 26 -9.74 -10.23 -11.68
N GLY A 27 -9.27 -8.99 -11.83
CA GLY A 27 -9.81 -7.80 -11.17
C GLY A 27 -9.29 -7.58 -9.75
N SER A 28 -8.36 -8.40 -9.27
CA SER A 28 -7.63 -8.14 -8.02
C SER A 28 -6.63 -6.99 -8.22
N PRO A 29 -6.39 -6.13 -7.22
CA PRO A 29 -5.31 -5.14 -7.31
C PRO A 29 -3.97 -5.84 -7.51
N ILE A 30 -3.15 -5.33 -8.45
CA ILE A 30 -1.76 -5.81 -8.60
C ILE A 30 -1.01 -5.43 -7.33
N ALA A 31 -0.75 -6.39 -6.45
CA ALA A 31 0.00 -6.20 -5.21
C ALA A 31 1.47 -6.62 -5.37
N HIS A 32 1.97 -6.62 -6.60
CA HIS A 32 3.40 -6.77 -6.88
C HIS A 32 4.07 -5.44 -6.58
N LEU A 33 4.46 -5.26 -5.32
CA LEU A 33 5.25 -4.11 -4.88
C LEU A 33 6.63 -4.25 -5.54
N ASP A 34 6.81 -3.67 -6.72
CA ASP A 34 8.14 -3.53 -7.28
C ASP A 34 8.92 -2.50 -6.45
N GLU A 35 10.26 -2.52 -6.54
CA GLU A 35 11.12 -1.65 -5.72
C GLU A 35 10.82 -0.15 -5.91
N GLU A 36 10.11 0.22 -6.98
CA GLU A 36 9.72 1.58 -7.31
C GLU A 36 8.32 1.97 -6.79
N ASP A 37 7.45 1.02 -6.41
CA ASP A 37 6.11 1.33 -5.91
C ASP A 37 6.17 2.03 -4.54
N ASP A 38 5.38 3.10 -4.39
CA ASP A 38 5.40 3.93 -3.17
C ASP A 38 4.07 3.87 -2.42
N PHE A 39 4.15 3.55 -1.13
CA PHE A 39 3.01 3.42 -0.23
C PHE A 39 2.85 4.64 0.66
N LYS A 40 1.65 5.21 0.67
CA LYS A 40 1.32 6.36 1.52
C LYS A 40 0.30 5.97 2.57
N ILE A 41 0.66 6.03 3.84
CA ILE A 41 -0.33 5.98 4.93
C ILE A 41 -1.07 7.31 4.97
N LEU A 42 -2.39 7.25 4.77
CA LEU A 42 -3.26 8.43 4.83
C LEU A 42 -3.83 8.66 6.24
N GLY A 43 -3.92 7.60 7.06
CA GLY A 43 -4.37 7.71 8.44
C GLY A 43 -4.62 6.37 9.12
N VAL A 44 -4.76 6.44 10.44
CA VAL A 44 -5.16 5.34 11.32
C VAL A 44 -6.46 5.73 12.00
N TYR A 45 -7.47 4.87 11.91
CA TYR A 45 -8.83 5.16 12.38
C TYR A 45 -9.29 4.13 13.40
N SER A 46 -10.06 4.55 14.42
CA SER A 46 -10.64 3.62 15.40
C SER A 46 -11.89 2.90 14.91
N ARG A 47 -12.39 3.28 13.72
CA ARG A 47 -13.56 2.70 13.07
C ARG A 47 -13.37 2.67 11.56
N GLU A 48 -13.85 1.62 10.93
CA GLU A 48 -13.74 1.39 9.48
C GLU A 48 -14.44 2.48 8.66
N ASP A 49 -15.63 2.92 9.07
CA ASP A 49 -16.42 3.92 8.35
C ASP A 49 -15.72 5.28 8.25
N LEU A 50 -14.86 5.61 9.22
CA LEU A 50 -14.04 6.82 9.18
C LEU A 50 -12.91 6.72 8.14
N ALA A 51 -12.31 5.54 8.00
CA ALA A 51 -11.32 5.25 6.95
C ALA A 51 -12.00 5.33 5.57
N GLN A 52 -13.19 4.74 5.43
CA GLN A 52 -13.94 4.80 4.18
C GLN A 52 -14.34 6.23 3.81
N ALA A 53 -14.82 7.02 4.78
CA ALA A 53 -15.10 8.43 4.55
C ALA A 53 -13.84 9.21 4.14
N ARG A 54 -12.65 8.83 4.64
CA ARG A 54 -11.38 9.44 4.23
C ARG A 54 -11.04 9.12 2.77
N ILE A 55 -11.31 7.90 2.29
CA ILE A 55 -11.12 7.50 0.88
C ILE A 55 -11.92 8.43 -0.03
N GLU A 56 -13.21 8.65 0.26
CA GLU A 56 -14.06 9.51 -0.59
C GLU A 56 -13.50 10.92 -0.75
N ARG A 57 -12.92 11.48 0.31
CA ARG A 57 -12.23 12.77 0.23
C ARG A 57 -10.89 12.66 -0.50
N ALA A 58 -10.14 11.58 -0.30
CA ALA A 58 -8.83 11.34 -0.92
C ALA A 58 -8.90 11.25 -2.43
N ARG A 59 -9.92 10.56 -2.96
CA ARG A 59 -10.16 10.34 -4.39
C ARG A 59 -10.24 11.63 -5.21
N THR A 60 -10.50 12.77 -4.57
CA THR A 60 -10.58 14.07 -5.24
C THR A 60 -9.26 14.85 -5.25
N LEU A 61 -8.25 14.40 -4.49
CA LEU A 61 -6.98 15.11 -4.35
C LEU A 61 -6.10 14.91 -5.61
N PRO A 62 -5.25 15.91 -5.95
CA PRO A 62 -4.25 15.74 -7.00
C PRO A 62 -3.35 14.52 -6.75
N GLY A 63 -2.96 13.83 -7.83
CA GLY A 63 -2.29 12.52 -7.73
C GLY A 63 -3.30 11.40 -7.56
N PHE A 64 -3.93 11.30 -6.38
CA PHE A 64 -4.87 10.22 -6.05
C PHE A 64 -6.07 10.09 -6.99
N LYS A 65 -6.58 11.20 -7.54
CA LYS A 65 -7.68 11.16 -8.51
C LYS A 65 -7.37 10.38 -9.79
N ASN A 66 -6.09 10.19 -10.11
CA ASN A 66 -5.66 9.42 -11.27
C ASN A 66 -5.67 7.91 -10.98
N GLU A 67 -5.67 7.54 -9.69
CA GLU A 67 -5.64 6.16 -9.19
C GLU A 67 -6.69 5.99 -8.07
N PRO A 68 -7.99 6.17 -8.40
CA PRO A 68 -9.06 6.28 -7.40
C PRO A 68 -9.39 4.96 -6.69
N ASP A 69 -8.90 3.83 -7.20
CA ASP A 69 -9.20 2.49 -6.69
C ASP A 69 -8.01 1.84 -5.98
N CYS A 70 -6.85 2.50 -5.93
CA CYS A 70 -5.64 2.00 -5.28
C CYS A 70 -5.57 2.34 -3.78
N PHE A 71 -6.72 2.32 -3.09
CA PHE A 71 -6.81 2.51 -1.64
C PHE A 71 -7.07 1.18 -0.93
N VAL A 72 -6.37 0.96 0.18
CA VAL A 72 -6.51 -0.26 1.00
C VAL A 72 -6.77 0.14 2.44
N VAL A 73 -7.71 -0.57 3.09
CA VAL A 73 -8.00 -0.44 4.51
C VAL A 73 -7.71 -1.78 5.19
N ASP A 74 -6.69 -1.81 6.04
CA ASP A 74 -6.34 -2.99 6.81
C ASP A 74 -6.82 -2.87 8.26
N GLU A 75 -7.36 -3.95 8.80
CA GLU A 75 -7.75 -4.05 10.20
C GLU A 75 -6.59 -4.59 11.06
N TYR A 76 -6.32 -3.92 12.18
CA TYR A 76 -5.34 -4.33 13.18
C TYR A 76 -5.88 -4.26 14.60
N ASP A 77 -5.32 -5.07 15.49
CA ASP A 77 -5.51 -4.88 16.93
C ASP A 77 -4.62 -3.73 17.43
N LEU A 78 -5.22 -2.80 18.16
CA LEU A 78 -4.49 -1.75 18.87
C LEU A 78 -3.72 -2.36 20.04
N ASP A 79 -2.51 -1.84 20.24
CA ASP A 79 -1.57 -2.24 21.29
C ASP A 79 -1.11 -3.71 21.14
N ASP A 80 -1.08 -4.22 19.90
CA ASP A 80 -0.57 -5.56 19.56
C ASP A 80 0.73 -5.47 18.74
N ASP A 81 1.72 -6.28 19.10
CA ASP A 81 3.04 -6.28 18.47
C ASP A 81 3.06 -7.24 17.26
N LEU A 82 3.08 -6.71 16.04
CA LEU A 82 3.13 -7.54 14.82
C LEU A 82 4.53 -8.05 14.49
N TRP A 83 5.55 -7.22 14.72
CA TRP A 83 6.95 -7.59 14.55
C TRP A 83 7.56 -7.81 15.92
N THR A 84 7.63 -9.07 16.36
CA THR A 84 8.10 -9.44 17.71
C THR A 84 9.60 -9.78 17.77
N SER A 85 10.28 -9.90 16.64
CA SER A 85 11.73 -10.14 16.55
C SER A 85 12.53 -8.87 16.16
N GLY A 86 13.87 -8.93 16.18
CA GLY A 86 14.70 -7.91 15.52
C GLY A 86 14.78 -8.11 14.00
N TYR A 87 15.55 -7.27 13.30
CA TYR A 87 15.99 -7.53 11.93
C TYR A 87 17.32 -8.29 11.92
N ALA A 88 17.54 -9.12 10.90
CA ALA A 88 18.80 -9.81 10.66
C ALA A 88 19.48 -9.26 9.40
N THR A 89 20.79 -9.02 9.47
CA THR A 89 21.58 -8.69 8.29
C THR A 89 22.29 -9.95 7.82
N VAL A 90 21.97 -10.41 6.61
CA VAL A 90 22.76 -11.43 5.92
C VAL A 90 23.97 -10.76 5.28
N PRO A 91 25.21 -11.18 5.59
CA PRO A 91 26.39 -10.67 4.91
C PRO A 91 26.30 -10.98 3.41
N THR A 92 26.44 -9.97 2.56
CA THR A 92 26.60 -10.18 1.12
C THR A 92 27.98 -10.79 0.88
N GLU A 93 28.03 -12.07 0.51
CA GLU A 93 29.25 -12.71 0.00
C GLU A 93 29.64 -11.97 -1.29
N HIS A 94 30.60 -11.04 -1.20
CA HIS A 94 31.29 -10.56 -2.38
C HIS A 94 32.09 -11.73 -2.95
N SER A 95 31.48 -12.48 -3.88
CA SER A 95 32.20 -13.43 -4.71
C SER A 95 33.25 -12.66 -5.50
N GLN A 96 34.48 -12.63 -4.98
CA GLN A 96 35.64 -12.21 -5.75
C GLN A 96 35.83 -13.25 -6.86
N LEU A 97 35.39 -12.89 -8.07
CA LEU A 97 35.89 -13.46 -9.32
C LEU A 97 37.15 -12.71 -9.75
#